data_AF-A0A4U9WJC2-F1
#
_entry.id   AF-A0A4U9WJC2-F1
#
_cell.length_a   1.000
_cell.length_b   1.000
_cell.length_c   1.000
_cell.angle_alpha   90.00
_cell.angle_beta   90.00
_cell.angle_gamma   90.00
#
_symmetry.space_group_name_H-M   'P 1'
#
loop_
_entity.id
_entity.type
_entity.pdbx_description
1 polymer ?
#
loop_
_entity_poly.entity_id
_entity_poly.type
_entity_poly.pdbx_seq_one_letter_code
_entity_poly.pdbx_strand_id
1 'polypeptide(L)'
;MLDDDDLAVLVGSAAVRELHQLNNDKAELRGTGSASAEELFAEHHYVSYGGSLDDGRLSRWLQGSGNLHKLLSAPVLVTTIDHLISATEGVRGGKQIAPMLRLMTADLVLDEPDDFDIADLPALCRLVNWAGMLGSRVLLSSATLPPALVQALFNAYKAGRADYQQVCGQPDTPLNICCAWFDENDAEQHDIQGAKDFKAAHEAFVAQRVAKLQNIAVLRRAQLIAVQPANQRKSTVLDSVAETLSVAMRQLHALHHQEHPEGKTVSLGVIRMANINPLVAVAQRLLRMPAPENTRIHYCVYHSQHPLAMRSHIERRLDETLTRYCETALWQISEIKNALANYPEQHHLFVVLATSVAEVGRDHDYDWAIAEPSSMRSLIQLAGRIQRHRQKPCTSPNLHILQKNVRALQGNKPAYYRPGFESEKYRLQLNSHDLAEILQPAQYETISAIPEYRNL
;
A
#
# COMPACT_ATOMS: atom_id res chain seq x y z
N MET A 1 -11.72 21.09 0.70
CA MET A 1 -12.01 19.74 1.22
C MET A 1 -13.28 19.30 0.52
N LEU A 2 -13.34 18.05 0.06
CA LEU A 2 -14.60 17.48 -0.42
C LEU A 2 -15.40 17.08 0.83
N ASP A 3 -16.64 17.52 0.92
CA ASP A 3 -17.53 17.20 2.04
C ASP A 3 -18.27 15.88 1.76
N ASP A 4 -18.97 15.33 2.77
CA ASP A 4 -19.71 14.05 2.67
C ASP A 4 -20.82 14.06 1.59
N ASP A 5 -21.14 15.25 1.07
CA ASP A 5 -22.10 15.48 -0.01
C ASP A 5 -21.50 15.34 -1.42
N ASP A 6 -20.16 15.38 -1.53
CA ASP A 6 -19.42 15.25 -2.79
C ASP A 6 -18.65 13.92 -2.91
N LEU A 7 -18.37 13.26 -1.79
CA LEU A 7 -17.54 12.07 -1.70
C LEU A 7 -18.32 10.89 -1.13
N ALA A 8 -18.39 9.80 -1.89
CA ALA A 8 -18.88 8.52 -1.41
C ALA A 8 -17.74 7.58 -1.04
N VAL A 9 -17.90 6.87 0.08
CA VAL A 9 -17.01 5.76 0.47
C VAL A 9 -17.76 4.45 0.40
N LEU A 10 -17.25 3.51 -0.41
CA LEU A 10 -17.76 2.15 -0.48
C LEU A 10 -16.98 1.27 0.50
N VAL A 11 -17.64 0.83 1.57
CA VAL A 11 -17.04 -0.02 2.62
C VAL A 11 -17.48 -1.47 2.44
N GLY A 12 -16.50 -2.36 2.32
CA GLY A 12 -16.71 -3.81 2.37
C GLY A 12 -16.46 -4.35 3.78
N SER A 13 -17.44 -5.06 4.36
CA SER A 13 -17.25 -5.70 5.67
C SER A 13 -16.51 -7.05 5.52
N ALA A 14 -15.23 -7.07 5.90
CA ALA A 14 -14.39 -8.28 5.81
C ALA A 14 -14.99 -9.49 6.58
N ALA A 15 -15.57 -9.24 7.76
CA ALA A 15 -16.22 -10.26 8.58
C ALA A 15 -17.44 -10.89 7.90
N VAL A 16 -18.16 -10.14 7.07
CA VAL A 16 -19.34 -10.64 6.36
C VAL A 16 -18.93 -11.30 5.04
N ARG A 17 -17.83 -10.86 4.41
CA ARG A 17 -17.20 -11.53 3.26
C ARG A 17 -16.75 -12.96 3.63
N GLU A 18 -16.11 -13.15 4.79
CA GLU A 18 -15.76 -14.48 5.32
C GLU A 18 -17.01 -15.32 5.66
N LEU A 19 -18.03 -14.71 6.28
CA LEU A 19 -19.27 -15.41 6.64
C LEU A 19 -20.08 -15.84 5.40
N HIS A 20 -20.11 -15.02 4.34
CA HIS A 20 -20.72 -15.38 3.06
C HIS A 20 -19.92 -16.43 2.29
N GLN A 21 -18.59 -16.41 2.31
CA GLN A 21 -17.79 -17.49 1.71
C GLN A 21 -18.09 -18.82 2.40
N LEU A 22 -18.14 -18.83 3.74
CA LEU A 22 -18.52 -20.02 4.53
C LEU A 22 -19.97 -20.49 4.27
N ASN A 23 -20.88 -19.58 3.96
CA ASN A 23 -22.28 -19.91 3.64
C ASN A 23 -22.47 -20.33 2.18
N ASN A 24 -21.74 -19.76 1.23
CA ASN A 24 -21.82 -20.10 -0.19
C ASN A 24 -21.25 -21.50 -0.47
N ASP A 25 -20.17 -21.90 0.21
CA ASP A 25 -19.64 -23.27 0.14
C ASP A 25 -20.65 -24.33 0.63
N LYS A 26 -21.64 -23.93 1.45
CA LYS A 26 -22.77 -24.77 1.88
C LYS A 26 -23.98 -24.70 0.95
N ALA A 27 -24.13 -23.62 0.18
CA ALA A 27 -25.28 -23.36 -0.67
C ALA A 27 -25.17 -23.97 -2.09
N GLU A 28 -23.96 -24.30 -2.57
CA GLU A 28 -23.77 -24.95 -3.89
C GLU A 28 -24.48 -26.30 -4.04
N LEU A 29 -25.00 -26.90 -2.96
CA LEU A 29 -25.77 -28.14 -2.98
C LEU A 29 -27.28 -27.95 -3.24
N ARG A 30 -27.83 -26.73 -3.28
CA ARG A 30 -29.29 -26.52 -3.48
C ARG A 30 -29.62 -25.20 -4.19
N GLY A 31 -30.10 -25.26 -5.43
CA GLY A 31 -31.00 -24.21 -5.94
C GLY A 31 -31.07 -24.00 -7.46
N THR A 32 -32.21 -24.36 -8.06
CA THR A 32 -32.62 -24.08 -9.45
C THR A 32 -33.37 -22.73 -9.56
N GLY A 33 -32.78 -21.64 -9.07
CA GLY A 33 -33.38 -20.29 -9.09
C GLY A 33 -32.94 -19.43 -10.30
N SER A 34 -33.79 -18.49 -10.72
CA SER A 34 -33.46 -17.51 -11.78
C SER A 34 -32.41 -16.52 -11.28
N ALA A 35 -31.17 -16.65 -11.77
CA ALA A 35 -30.02 -15.83 -11.38
C ALA A 35 -30.16 -14.33 -11.71
N SER A 36 -31.15 -13.94 -12.51
CA SER A 36 -31.47 -12.53 -12.84
C SER A 36 -32.24 -11.80 -11.74
N ALA A 37 -32.70 -12.51 -10.70
CA ALA A 37 -33.42 -11.95 -9.56
C ALA A 37 -32.50 -11.68 -8.34
N GLU A 38 -31.21 -12.01 -8.44
CA GLU A 38 -30.23 -11.71 -7.39
C GLU A 38 -29.97 -10.19 -7.30
N GLU A 39 -29.75 -9.68 -6.08
CA GLU A 39 -29.42 -8.27 -5.88
C GLU A 39 -28.13 -7.88 -6.61
N LEU A 40 -28.16 -6.73 -7.30
CA LEU A 40 -27.03 -6.18 -8.06
C LEU A 40 -25.84 -5.79 -7.17
N PHE A 41 -26.09 -5.63 -5.88
CA PHE A 41 -25.12 -5.32 -4.85
C PHE A 41 -25.10 -6.46 -3.84
N ALA A 42 -23.93 -6.81 -3.32
CA ALA A 42 -23.87 -7.77 -2.24
C ALA A 42 -24.42 -7.13 -0.95
N GLU A 43 -25.23 -7.86 -0.17
CA GLU A 43 -25.90 -7.39 1.06
C GLU A 43 -24.96 -6.72 2.08
N HIS A 44 -23.65 -6.98 1.99
CA HIS A 44 -22.63 -6.58 2.94
C HIS A 44 -21.79 -5.36 2.53
N HIS A 45 -22.11 -4.76 1.39
CA HIS A 45 -21.50 -3.53 0.93
C HIS A 45 -22.35 -2.31 1.34
N TYR A 46 -21.70 -1.33 1.97
CA TYR A 46 -22.36 -0.08 2.40
C TYR A 46 -21.74 1.11 1.68
N VAL A 47 -22.58 1.98 1.13
CA VAL A 47 -22.15 3.25 0.52
C VAL A 47 -22.51 4.39 1.46
N SER A 48 -21.48 5.01 2.05
CA SER A 48 -21.62 6.24 2.82
C SER A 48 -21.60 7.43 1.85
N TYR A 49 -22.73 8.11 1.70
CA TYR A 49 -22.89 9.29 0.86
C TYR A 49 -24.06 10.13 1.40
N GLY A 50 -23.81 11.41 1.69
CA GLY A 50 -24.78 12.36 2.25
C GLY A 50 -25.47 13.24 1.20
N GLY A 51 -24.93 13.29 -0.01
CA GLY A 51 -25.36 14.22 -1.04
C GLY A 51 -26.65 13.84 -1.78
N SER A 52 -27.02 14.70 -2.73
CA SER A 52 -28.22 14.51 -3.54
C SER A 52 -28.10 13.30 -4.45
N LEU A 53 -29.16 12.48 -4.46
CA LEU A 53 -29.27 11.38 -5.41
C LEU A 53 -29.69 11.92 -6.78
N ASP A 54 -29.11 11.35 -7.85
CA ASP A 54 -29.45 11.69 -9.23
C ASP A 54 -30.94 11.46 -9.49
N ASP A 55 -31.67 12.49 -9.94
CA ASP A 55 -33.07 12.39 -10.32
C ASP A 55 -33.25 12.15 -11.84
N GLY A 56 -32.14 11.88 -12.55
CA GLY A 56 -32.09 11.63 -13.98
C GLY A 56 -32.80 10.35 -14.44
N ARG A 57 -32.64 10.00 -15.71
CA ARG A 57 -33.37 8.87 -16.36
C ARG A 57 -33.08 7.50 -15.74
N LEU A 58 -31.90 7.35 -15.11
CA LEU A 58 -31.49 6.13 -14.44
C LEU A 58 -32.17 5.97 -13.06
N SER A 59 -32.59 7.07 -12.42
CA SER A 59 -33.21 7.05 -11.09
C SER A 59 -34.36 6.05 -10.99
N ARG A 60 -35.20 5.94 -12.03
CA ARG A 60 -36.35 5.01 -12.07
C ARG A 60 -35.96 3.53 -12.04
N TRP A 61 -34.82 3.19 -12.63
CA TRP A 61 -34.26 1.83 -12.60
C TRP A 61 -33.47 1.57 -11.31
N LEU A 62 -32.95 2.63 -10.68
CA LEU A 62 -32.13 2.58 -9.47
C LEU A 62 -32.96 2.69 -8.18
N GLN A 63 -34.23 3.09 -8.25
CA GLN A 63 -35.14 3.26 -7.11
C GLN A 63 -35.27 2.03 -6.21
N GLY A 64 -35.09 0.82 -6.77
CA GLY A 64 -35.11 -0.44 -6.02
C GLY A 64 -33.79 -0.77 -5.28
N SER A 65 -32.71 -0.02 -5.56
CA SER A 65 -31.33 -0.33 -5.12
C SER A 65 -30.63 0.91 -4.57
N GLY A 66 -30.97 1.32 -3.33
CA GLY A 66 -30.48 2.56 -2.73
C GLY A 66 -28.95 2.72 -2.70
N ASN A 67 -28.19 1.62 -2.49
CA ASN A 67 -26.72 1.65 -2.52
C ASN A 67 -26.17 1.92 -3.93
N LEU A 68 -26.78 1.33 -4.96
CA LEU A 68 -26.38 1.55 -6.35
C LEU A 68 -26.64 3.00 -6.77
N HIS A 69 -27.78 3.55 -6.33
CA HIS A 69 -28.13 4.93 -6.61
C HIS A 69 -27.12 5.90 -5.98
N LYS A 70 -26.76 5.69 -4.72
CA LYS A 70 -25.70 6.47 -4.05
C LYS A 70 -24.36 6.38 -4.77
N LEU A 71 -23.94 5.18 -5.17
CA LEU A 71 -22.67 4.95 -5.84
C LEU A 71 -22.55 5.71 -7.17
N LEU A 72 -23.63 5.76 -7.94
CA LEU A 72 -23.65 6.44 -9.24
C LEU A 72 -23.86 7.95 -9.11
N SER A 73 -24.62 8.39 -8.08
CA SER A 73 -24.91 9.81 -7.86
C SER A 73 -23.70 10.58 -7.32
N ALA A 74 -22.83 9.91 -6.56
CA ALA A 74 -21.69 10.55 -5.93
C ALA A 74 -20.71 11.12 -6.98
N PRO A 75 -20.36 12.41 -6.94
CA PRO A 75 -19.37 13.00 -7.84
C PRO A 75 -18.03 12.27 -7.74
N VAL A 76 -17.54 12.05 -6.52
CA VAL A 76 -16.30 11.30 -6.24
C VAL A 76 -16.63 10.02 -5.50
N LEU A 77 -16.01 8.92 -5.91
CA LEU A 77 -16.14 7.61 -5.25
C LEU A 77 -14.76 7.13 -4.82
N VAL A 78 -14.61 6.87 -3.53
CA VAL A 78 -13.44 6.19 -2.95
C VAL A 78 -13.82 4.74 -2.65
N THR A 79 -13.11 3.82 -3.27
CA THR A 79 -13.35 2.38 -3.15
C THR A 79 -12.06 1.60 -3.32
N THR A 80 -12.02 0.37 -2.80
CA THR A 80 -11.02 -0.58 -3.22
C THR A 80 -11.28 -1.01 -4.66
N ILE A 81 -10.20 -1.30 -5.37
CA ILE A 81 -10.20 -1.81 -6.73
C ILE A 81 -10.92 -3.17 -6.87
N ASP A 82 -10.94 -4.00 -5.80
CA ASP A 82 -11.73 -5.23 -5.72
C ASP A 82 -13.19 -5.02 -6.12
N HIS A 83 -13.79 -3.89 -5.71
CA HIS A 83 -15.18 -3.60 -6.03
C HIS A 83 -15.36 -3.28 -7.53
N LEU A 84 -14.34 -2.71 -8.19
CA LEU A 84 -14.37 -2.38 -9.61
C LEU A 84 -13.97 -3.55 -10.51
N ILE A 85 -13.10 -4.46 -10.05
CA ILE A 85 -12.68 -5.67 -10.79
C ILE A 85 -13.89 -6.53 -11.20
N SER A 86 -14.97 -6.49 -10.42
CA SER A 86 -16.21 -7.20 -10.76
C SER A 86 -16.87 -6.72 -12.07
N ALA A 87 -16.48 -5.57 -12.63
CA ALA A 87 -16.88 -5.17 -13.97
C ALA A 87 -16.46 -6.22 -15.02
N THR A 88 -15.25 -6.74 -14.95
CA THR A 88 -14.72 -7.71 -15.93
C THR A 88 -14.73 -9.14 -15.42
N GLU A 89 -14.60 -9.33 -14.11
CA GLU A 89 -14.55 -10.67 -13.48
C GLU A 89 -15.90 -11.14 -12.91
N GLY A 90 -16.96 -10.35 -13.05
CA GLY A 90 -18.29 -10.69 -12.57
C GLY A 90 -18.89 -11.87 -13.34
N VAL A 91 -18.79 -13.08 -12.78
CA VAL A 91 -19.25 -14.30 -13.47
C VAL A 91 -20.76 -14.53 -13.35
N ARG A 92 -21.42 -14.01 -12.30
CA ARG A 92 -22.85 -14.29 -11.98
C ARG A 92 -23.56 -13.11 -11.29
N GLY A 93 -24.89 -13.05 -11.43
CA GLY A 93 -25.77 -12.21 -10.61
C GLY A 93 -25.76 -10.71 -10.91
N GLY A 94 -25.36 -10.29 -12.12
CA GLY A 94 -25.40 -8.87 -12.51
C GLY A 94 -24.41 -7.95 -11.78
N LYS A 95 -23.47 -8.52 -11.01
CA LYS A 95 -22.49 -7.78 -10.19
C LYS A 95 -21.61 -6.82 -10.99
N GLN A 96 -21.47 -7.05 -12.29
CA GLN A 96 -20.75 -6.17 -13.22
C GLN A 96 -21.49 -4.85 -13.50
N ILE A 97 -22.81 -4.80 -13.35
CA ILE A 97 -23.63 -3.65 -13.79
C ILE A 97 -23.22 -2.36 -13.07
N ALA A 98 -23.09 -2.44 -11.74
CA ALA A 98 -22.74 -1.28 -10.92
C ALA A 98 -21.37 -0.67 -11.26
N PRO A 99 -20.26 -1.44 -11.23
CA PRO A 99 -18.95 -0.89 -11.58
C PRO A 99 -18.84 -0.52 -13.06
N MET A 100 -19.54 -1.21 -13.98
CA MET A 100 -19.60 -0.81 -15.39
C MET A 100 -20.23 0.58 -15.56
N LEU A 101 -21.40 0.81 -14.95
CA LEU A 101 -22.06 2.11 -15.00
C LEU A 101 -21.15 3.19 -14.41
N ARG A 102 -20.44 2.90 -13.32
CA ARG A 102 -19.48 3.85 -12.74
C ARG A 102 -18.33 4.17 -13.70
N LEU A 103 -17.77 3.17 -14.39
CA LEU A 103 -16.73 3.40 -15.41
C LEU A 103 -17.24 4.18 -16.62
N MET A 104 -18.52 4.03 -17.00
CA MET A 104 -19.10 4.81 -18.10
C MET A 104 -19.30 6.29 -17.75
N THR A 105 -19.49 6.62 -16.48
CA THR A 105 -19.85 7.97 -16.04
C THR A 105 -18.73 8.71 -15.31
N ALA A 106 -17.65 8.04 -14.94
CA ALA A 106 -16.55 8.62 -14.17
C ALA A 106 -15.18 8.22 -14.72
N ASP A 107 -14.21 9.10 -14.50
CA ASP A 107 -12.79 8.78 -14.67
C ASP A 107 -12.31 7.86 -13.55
N LEU A 108 -11.25 7.11 -13.81
CA LEU A 108 -10.70 6.10 -12.92
C LEU A 108 -9.30 6.50 -12.44
N VAL A 109 -9.15 6.68 -11.13
CA VAL A 109 -7.84 6.79 -10.48
C VAL A 109 -7.50 5.43 -9.85
N LEU A 110 -6.38 4.87 -10.26
CA LEU A 110 -5.80 3.66 -9.67
C LEU A 110 -4.63 4.06 -8.78
N ASP A 111 -4.87 4.04 -7.48
CA ASP A 111 -3.86 4.32 -6.47
C ASP A 111 -3.10 3.04 -6.09
N GLU A 112 -1.77 3.09 -6.18
CA GLU A 112 -0.84 2.01 -5.88
C GLU A 112 -1.14 0.68 -6.63
N PRO A 113 -1.37 0.70 -7.97
CA PRO A 113 -1.77 -0.50 -8.72
C PRO A 113 -0.67 -1.57 -8.84
N ASP A 114 0.55 -1.25 -8.46
CA ASP A 114 1.70 -2.15 -8.35
C ASP A 114 1.78 -2.90 -7.01
N ASP A 115 0.85 -2.66 -6.06
CA ASP A 115 0.68 -3.49 -4.86
C ASP A 115 0.07 -4.87 -5.15
N PHE A 116 -0.46 -5.06 -6.37
CA PHE A 116 -1.10 -6.30 -6.78
C PHE A 116 -0.10 -7.46 -6.91
N ASP A 117 -0.58 -8.66 -6.57
CA ASP A 117 0.16 -9.89 -6.87
C ASP A 117 0.25 -10.08 -8.39
N ILE A 118 1.31 -10.75 -8.84
CA ILE A 118 1.54 -11.10 -10.25
C ILE A 118 0.32 -11.84 -10.83
N ALA A 119 -0.37 -12.64 -10.00
CA ALA A 119 -1.56 -13.39 -10.39
C ALA A 119 -2.76 -12.48 -10.76
N ASP A 120 -2.82 -11.27 -10.22
CA ASP A 120 -3.95 -10.35 -10.36
C ASP A 120 -3.74 -9.30 -11.46
N LEU A 121 -2.49 -9.08 -11.90
CA LEU A 121 -2.16 -8.16 -13.00
C LEU A 121 -2.98 -8.39 -14.28
N PRO A 122 -3.29 -9.64 -14.71
CA PRO A 122 -4.17 -9.85 -15.85
C PRO A 122 -5.60 -9.31 -15.65
N ALA A 123 -6.14 -9.38 -14.43
CA ALA A 123 -7.46 -8.83 -14.11
C ALA A 123 -7.42 -7.29 -14.13
N LEU A 124 -6.34 -6.70 -13.61
CA LEU A 124 -6.09 -5.27 -13.70
C LEU A 124 -6.03 -4.78 -15.16
N CYS A 125 -5.33 -5.50 -16.03
CA CYS A 125 -5.28 -5.18 -17.47
C CYS A 125 -6.67 -5.24 -18.11
N ARG A 126 -7.51 -6.22 -17.76
CA ARG A 126 -8.90 -6.28 -18.27
C ARG A 126 -9.73 -5.09 -17.80
N LEU A 127 -9.62 -4.71 -16.53
CA LEU A 127 -10.30 -3.53 -15.99
C LEU A 127 -9.86 -2.24 -16.72
N VAL A 128 -8.56 -2.04 -16.92
CA VAL A 128 -8.02 -0.86 -17.61
C VAL A 128 -8.43 -0.83 -19.09
N ASN A 129 -8.48 -1.99 -19.74
CA ASN A 129 -9.05 -2.10 -21.08
C ASN A 129 -10.53 -1.67 -21.11
N TRP A 130 -11.34 -2.15 -20.17
CA TRP A 130 -12.75 -1.77 -20.08
C TRP A 130 -12.95 -0.29 -19.75
N ALA A 131 -12.10 0.31 -18.92
CA ALA A 131 -12.12 1.74 -18.68
C ALA A 131 -11.96 2.51 -20.01
N GLY A 132 -10.98 2.13 -20.84
CA GLY A 132 -10.79 2.71 -22.17
C GLY A 132 -11.97 2.48 -23.10
N MET A 133 -12.53 1.26 -23.12
CA MET A 133 -13.67 0.85 -23.94
C MET A 133 -14.97 1.58 -23.56
N LEU A 134 -15.17 1.88 -22.29
CA LEU A 134 -16.37 2.56 -21.78
C LEU A 134 -16.26 4.09 -21.82
N GLY A 135 -15.14 4.63 -22.29
CA GLY A 135 -14.94 6.07 -22.46
C GLY A 135 -14.25 6.78 -21.30
N SER A 136 -13.99 6.08 -20.18
CA SER A 136 -13.29 6.59 -19.01
C SER A 136 -11.85 6.98 -19.32
N ARG A 137 -11.31 7.94 -18.56
CA ARG A 137 -9.86 8.25 -18.54
C ARG A 137 -9.24 7.60 -17.31
N VAL A 138 -8.01 7.12 -17.44
CA VAL A 138 -7.30 6.40 -16.37
C VAL A 138 -6.08 7.18 -15.91
N LEU A 139 -5.96 7.38 -14.60
CA LEU A 139 -4.76 7.90 -13.93
C LEU A 139 -4.17 6.81 -13.05
N LEU A 140 -2.87 6.53 -13.21
CA LEU A 140 -2.13 5.61 -12.35
C LEU A 140 -1.32 6.44 -11.35
N SER A 141 -1.48 6.19 -10.05
CA SER A 141 -0.77 6.89 -8.97
C SER A 141 0.11 5.90 -8.23
N SER A 142 1.43 5.94 -8.44
CA SER A 142 2.39 5.19 -7.64
C SER A 142 3.82 5.67 -7.87
N ALA A 143 4.63 5.60 -6.82
CA ALA A 143 6.05 5.92 -6.86
C ALA A 143 6.92 4.77 -7.39
N THR A 144 6.37 3.58 -7.60
CA THR A 144 7.16 2.36 -7.86
C THR A 144 6.68 1.59 -9.09
N LEU A 145 5.96 2.25 -10.00
CA LEU A 145 5.45 1.63 -11.23
C LEU A 145 6.59 1.09 -12.13
N PRO A 146 6.68 -0.25 -12.34
CA PRO A 146 7.70 -0.83 -13.21
C PRO A 146 7.40 -0.55 -14.69
N PRO A 147 8.40 -0.32 -15.56
CA PRO A 147 8.17 0.00 -16.98
C PRO A 147 7.32 -1.04 -17.72
N ALA A 148 7.51 -2.32 -17.40
CA ALA A 148 6.73 -3.41 -18.00
C ALA A 148 5.23 -3.35 -17.63
N LEU A 149 4.92 -2.98 -16.37
CA LEU A 149 3.55 -2.83 -15.91
C LEU A 149 2.87 -1.65 -16.61
N VAL A 150 3.51 -0.48 -16.61
CA VAL A 150 2.96 0.72 -17.26
C VAL A 150 2.74 0.49 -18.75
N GLN A 151 3.68 -0.17 -19.44
CA GLN A 151 3.54 -0.53 -20.85
C GLN A 151 2.36 -1.48 -21.09
N ALA A 152 2.15 -2.47 -20.22
CA ALA A 152 1.03 -3.40 -20.33
C ALA A 152 -0.32 -2.69 -20.12
N LEU A 153 -0.41 -1.82 -19.11
CA LEU A 153 -1.61 -1.04 -18.83
C LEU A 153 -1.92 -0.03 -19.95
N PHE A 154 -0.90 0.64 -20.51
CA PHE A 154 -1.06 1.50 -21.68
C PHE A 154 -1.62 0.71 -22.87
N ASN A 155 -1.06 -0.47 -23.17
CA ASN A 155 -1.52 -1.30 -24.28
C ASN A 155 -2.97 -1.76 -24.07
N ALA A 156 -3.32 -2.15 -22.84
CA ALA A 156 -4.68 -2.54 -22.48
C ALA A 156 -5.67 -1.38 -22.66
N TYR A 157 -5.34 -0.19 -22.13
CA TYR A 157 -6.16 1.01 -22.25
C TYR A 157 -6.33 1.43 -23.71
N LYS A 158 -5.23 1.47 -24.47
CA LYS A 158 -5.25 1.83 -25.90
C LYS A 158 -6.16 0.91 -26.70
N ALA A 159 -6.07 -0.41 -26.46
CA ALA A 159 -6.93 -1.37 -27.15
C ALA A 159 -8.42 -1.10 -26.87
N GLY A 160 -8.78 -0.87 -25.61
CA GLY A 160 -10.17 -0.55 -25.27
C GLY A 160 -10.61 0.79 -25.86
N ARG A 161 -9.73 1.80 -25.83
CA ARG A 161 -10.04 3.12 -26.41
C ARG A 161 -10.25 3.06 -27.92
N ALA A 162 -9.59 2.14 -28.62
CA ALA A 162 -9.83 1.87 -30.03
C ALA A 162 -11.28 1.42 -30.28
N ASP A 163 -11.79 0.51 -29.46
CA ASP A 163 -13.18 0.02 -29.55
C ASP A 163 -14.19 1.14 -29.23
N TYR A 164 -13.91 1.96 -28.20
CA TYR A 164 -14.72 3.14 -27.90
C TYR A 164 -14.82 4.10 -29.10
N GLN A 165 -13.70 4.37 -29.76
CA GLN A 165 -13.64 5.32 -30.88
C GLN A 165 -14.39 4.83 -32.12
N GLN A 166 -14.51 3.51 -32.33
CA GLN A 166 -15.31 2.97 -33.43
C GLN A 166 -16.81 3.28 -33.30
N VAL A 167 -17.31 3.39 -32.07
CA VAL A 167 -18.75 3.58 -31.79
C VAL A 167 -19.08 5.04 -31.47
N CYS A 168 -18.24 5.68 -30.66
CA CYS A 168 -18.49 7.01 -30.09
C CYS A 168 -17.61 8.11 -30.73
N GLY A 169 -16.64 7.74 -31.54
CA GLY A 169 -15.69 8.67 -32.16
C GLY A 169 -16.11 9.14 -33.55
N GLN A 170 -15.35 10.10 -34.09
CA GLN A 170 -15.48 10.50 -35.49
C GLN A 170 -14.79 9.45 -36.38
N PRO A 171 -15.42 9.02 -37.49
CA PRO A 171 -14.79 8.14 -38.48
C PRO A 171 -13.45 8.71 -38.96
N ASP A 172 -12.52 7.81 -39.32
CA ASP A 172 -11.19 8.12 -39.90
C ASP A 172 -10.26 8.99 -39.03
N THR A 173 -10.60 9.21 -37.76
CA THR A 173 -9.74 9.92 -36.82
C THR A 173 -8.65 8.98 -36.30
N PRO A 174 -7.35 9.37 -36.28
CA PRO A 174 -6.31 8.52 -35.73
C PRO A 174 -6.50 8.30 -34.21
N LEU A 175 -6.16 7.10 -33.74
CA LEU A 175 -6.18 6.79 -32.31
C LEU A 175 -4.93 7.38 -31.64
N ASN A 176 -5.07 8.62 -31.17
CA ASN A 176 -4.07 9.30 -30.36
C ASN A 176 -4.50 9.25 -28.90
N ILE A 177 -3.71 8.60 -28.04
CA ILE A 177 -3.93 8.58 -26.61
C ILE A 177 -3.20 9.76 -25.98
N CYS A 178 -3.93 10.66 -25.32
CA CYS A 178 -3.31 11.70 -24.51
C CYS A 178 -2.69 11.06 -23.26
N CYS A 179 -1.37 10.95 -23.26
CA CYS A 179 -0.57 10.45 -22.14
C CYS A 179 0.04 11.64 -21.39
N ALA A 180 0.05 11.55 -20.06
CA ALA A 180 0.70 12.52 -19.21
C ALA A 180 1.50 11.84 -18.10
N TRP A 181 2.62 12.46 -17.72
CA TRP A 181 3.46 12.06 -16.60
C TRP A 181 3.54 13.22 -15.61
N PHE A 182 3.51 12.88 -14.33
CA PHE A 182 3.53 13.85 -13.24
C PHE A 182 4.53 13.39 -12.19
N ASP A 183 5.39 14.29 -11.74
CA ASP A 183 6.19 14.10 -10.52
C ASP A 183 6.20 15.39 -9.68
N GLU A 184 7.00 15.40 -8.62
CA GLU A 184 7.11 16.56 -7.73
C GLU A 184 7.75 17.80 -8.37
N ASN A 185 8.31 17.68 -9.57
CA ASN A 185 9.05 18.74 -10.26
C ASN A 185 8.38 19.19 -11.57
N ASP A 186 7.89 18.26 -12.38
CA ASP A 186 7.36 18.54 -13.72
C ASP A 186 6.06 17.79 -14.03
N ALA A 187 5.40 18.28 -15.08
CA ALA A 187 4.35 17.55 -15.79
C ALA A 187 4.63 17.62 -17.29
N GLU A 188 4.63 16.45 -17.95
CA GLU A 188 4.79 16.34 -19.41
C GLU A 188 3.55 15.68 -20.02
N GLN A 189 3.15 16.13 -21.20
CA GLN A 189 1.99 15.61 -21.92
C GLN A 189 2.34 15.36 -23.39
N HIS A 190 1.98 14.19 -23.90
CA HIS A 190 2.18 13.79 -25.28
C HIS A 190 0.97 13.02 -25.83
N ASP A 191 0.63 13.28 -27.09
CA ASP A 191 -0.32 12.44 -27.82
C ASP A 191 0.41 11.26 -28.44
N ILE A 192 0.03 10.05 -28.04
CA ILE A 192 0.77 8.82 -28.33
C ILE A 192 -0.06 7.86 -29.16
N GLN A 193 0.50 7.45 -30.29
CA GLN A 193 -0.11 6.49 -31.20
C GLN A 193 0.30 5.06 -30.87
N GLY A 194 1.59 4.81 -30.62
CA GLY A 194 2.16 3.48 -30.53
C GLY A 194 2.70 3.11 -29.15
N ALA A 195 2.80 1.80 -28.89
CA ALA A 195 3.50 1.28 -27.72
C ALA A 195 4.99 1.67 -27.70
N LYS A 196 5.62 1.78 -28.88
CA LYS A 196 7.03 2.20 -29.00
C LYS A 196 7.22 3.66 -28.60
N ASP A 197 6.31 4.53 -29.07
CA ASP A 197 6.37 5.96 -28.76
C ASP A 197 6.06 6.19 -27.27
N PHE A 198 5.10 5.44 -26.71
CA PHE A 198 4.85 5.41 -25.27
C PHE A 198 6.11 5.07 -24.48
N LYS A 199 6.77 3.97 -24.84
CA LYS A 199 7.99 3.52 -24.18
C LYS A 199 9.08 4.60 -24.21
N ALA A 200 9.32 5.18 -25.38
CA ALA A 200 10.35 6.21 -25.54
C ALA A 200 10.07 7.46 -24.71
N ALA A 201 8.82 7.94 -24.71
CA ALA A 201 8.40 9.09 -23.90
C ALA A 201 8.52 8.79 -22.40
N HIS A 202 8.07 7.61 -21.96
CA HIS A 202 8.17 7.19 -20.57
C HIS A 202 9.63 7.07 -20.10
N GLU A 203 10.50 6.45 -20.90
CA GLU A 203 11.92 6.32 -20.59
C GLU A 203 12.63 7.68 -20.52
N ALA A 204 12.26 8.63 -21.41
CA ALA A 204 12.79 9.99 -21.38
C ALA A 204 12.38 10.74 -20.10
N PHE A 205 11.10 10.71 -19.73
CA PHE A 205 10.60 11.32 -18.50
C PHE A 205 11.28 10.72 -17.25
N VAL A 206 11.35 9.39 -17.19
CA VAL A 206 12.02 8.67 -16.10
C VAL A 206 13.50 9.04 -16.00
N ALA A 207 14.21 9.18 -17.12
CA ALA A 207 15.61 9.56 -17.12
C ALA A 207 15.83 10.96 -16.52
N GLN A 208 14.98 11.92 -16.87
CA GLN A 208 14.99 13.27 -16.29
C GLN A 208 14.74 13.21 -14.78
N ARG A 209 13.72 12.46 -14.35
CA ARG A 209 13.39 12.26 -12.94
C ARG A 209 14.56 11.65 -12.15
N VAL A 210 15.19 10.61 -12.69
CA VAL A 210 16.34 9.96 -12.04
C VAL A 210 17.50 10.93 -11.86
N ALA A 211 17.79 11.79 -12.85
CA ALA A 211 18.83 12.82 -12.72
C ALA A 211 18.51 13.84 -11.62
N LYS A 212 17.23 14.20 -11.43
CA LYS A 212 16.81 15.08 -10.33
C LYS A 212 16.93 14.39 -8.97
N LEU A 213 16.44 13.15 -8.84
CA LEU A 213 16.47 12.37 -7.60
C LEU A 213 17.90 12.16 -7.06
N GLN A 214 18.89 12.05 -7.94
CA GLN A 214 20.31 11.92 -7.56
C GLN A 214 20.88 13.15 -6.83
N ASN A 215 20.25 14.32 -7.00
CA ASN A 215 20.72 15.58 -6.43
C ASN A 215 19.96 15.99 -5.15
N ILE A 216 18.98 15.20 -4.70
CA ILE A 216 18.19 15.49 -3.51
C ILE A 216 18.97 15.07 -2.25
N ALA A 217 18.81 15.85 -1.18
CA ALA A 217 19.40 15.52 0.12
C ALA A 217 18.96 14.12 0.58
N VAL A 218 19.91 13.30 0.99
CA VAL A 218 19.63 11.93 1.47
C VAL A 218 18.97 12.03 2.84
N LEU A 219 17.68 11.71 2.89
CA LEU A 219 16.89 11.70 4.13
C LEU A 219 16.87 10.31 4.81
N ARG A 220 17.15 9.26 4.04
CA ARG A 220 17.08 7.87 4.51
C ARG A 220 18.34 7.13 4.12
N ARG A 221 18.96 6.49 5.12
CA ARG A 221 20.12 5.63 4.93
C ARG A 221 19.82 4.26 5.50
N ALA A 222 19.93 3.23 4.69
CA ALA A 222 19.68 1.87 5.12
C ALA A 222 20.96 1.12 5.45
N GLN A 223 20.86 0.20 6.40
CA GLN A 223 21.91 -0.75 6.74
C GLN A 223 21.32 -2.16 6.86
N LEU A 224 22.03 -3.15 6.32
CA LEU A 224 21.67 -4.55 6.50
C LEU A 224 22.09 -5.03 7.89
N ILE A 225 21.18 -5.70 8.61
CA ILE A 225 21.45 -6.31 9.92
C ILE A 225 21.27 -7.83 9.85
N ALA A 226 22.29 -8.56 10.30
CA ALA A 226 22.31 -10.02 10.29
C ALA A 226 21.53 -10.59 11.48
N VAL A 227 20.73 -11.62 11.23
CA VAL A 227 20.12 -12.45 12.28
C VAL A 227 20.77 -13.81 12.25
N GLN A 228 21.34 -14.24 13.37
CA GLN A 228 22.08 -15.51 13.47
C GLN A 228 21.38 -16.48 14.43
N PRO A 229 20.33 -17.18 13.97
CA PRO A 229 19.67 -18.17 14.80
C PRO A 229 20.54 -19.42 14.97
N ALA A 230 20.55 -20.00 16.17
CA ALA A 230 21.33 -21.21 16.45
C ALA A 230 20.89 -22.44 15.61
N ASN A 231 19.63 -22.44 15.15
CA ASN A 231 19.08 -23.43 14.23
C ASN A 231 17.84 -22.87 13.53
N GLN A 232 17.35 -23.56 12.49
CA GLN A 232 16.22 -23.12 11.66
C GLN A 232 14.83 -23.36 12.27
N ARG A 233 14.73 -23.84 13.53
CA ARG A 233 13.42 -24.05 14.16
C ARG A 233 12.72 -22.71 14.37
N LYS A 234 11.42 -22.68 14.07
CA LYS A 234 10.58 -21.48 14.15
C LYS A 234 10.74 -20.70 15.46
N SER A 235 10.72 -21.37 16.61
CA SER A 235 10.88 -20.70 17.91
C SER A 235 12.24 -20.00 18.03
N THR A 236 13.33 -20.73 17.78
CA THR A 236 14.70 -20.20 17.83
C THR A 236 14.90 -19.04 16.87
N VAL A 237 14.37 -19.14 15.64
CA VAL A 237 14.42 -18.03 14.68
C VAL A 237 13.70 -16.79 15.22
N LEU A 238 12.47 -16.95 15.74
CA LEU A 238 11.71 -15.81 16.27
C LEU A 238 12.35 -15.21 17.53
N ASP A 239 13.00 -16.02 18.36
CA ASP A 239 13.77 -15.55 19.53
C ASP A 239 14.95 -14.68 19.05
N SER A 240 15.76 -15.17 18.11
CA SER A 240 16.89 -14.41 17.56
C SER A 240 16.44 -13.16 16.80
N VAL A 241 15.32 -13.20 16.06
CA VAL A 241 14.74 -12.01 15.43
C VAL A 241 14.37 -10.97 16.49
N ALA A 242 13.67 -11.36 17.55
CA ALA A 242 13.29 -10.43 18.61
C ALA A 242 14.53 -9.81 19.31
N GLU A 243 15.57 -10.60 19.57
CA GLU A 243 16.84 -10.12 20.13
C GLU A 243 17.53 -9.11 19.20
N THR A 244 17.65 -9.42 17.90
CA THR A 244 18.23 -8.51 16.91
C THR A 244 17.43 -7.22 16.80
N LEU A 245 16.09 -7.29 16.75
CA LEU A 245 15.22 -6.10 16.72
C LEU A 245 15.38 -5.26 17.99
N SER A 246 15.53 -5.91 19.15
CA SER A 246 15.72 -5.23 20.42
C SER A 246 17.04 -4.45 20.49
N VAL A 247 18.11 -4.99 19.91
CA VAL A 247 19.39 -4.28 19.77
C VAL A 247 19.24 -3.12 18.77
N ALA A 248 18.66 -3.38 17.60
CA ALA A 248 18.52 -2.41 16.52
C ALA A 248 17.69 -1.18 16.93
N MET A 249 16.55 -1.35 17.61
CA MET A 249 15.71 -0.22 18.04
C MET A 249 16.46 0.72 19.00
N ARG A 250 17.38 0.19 19.84
CA ARG A 250 18.18 0.99 20.77
C ARG A 250 19.27 1.78 20.06
N GLN A 251 19.94 1.15 19.10
CA GLN A 251 20.94 1.82 18.26
C GLN A 251 20.29 2.96 17.47
N LEU A 252 19.13 2.70 16.88
CA LEU A 252 18.38 3.71 16.14
C LEU A 252 17.87 4.84 17.05
N HIS A 253 17.34 4.54 18.24
CA HIS A 253 16.94 5.57 19.20
C HIS A 253 18.11 6.47 19.62
N ALA A 254 19.28 5.89 19.91
CA ALA A 254 20.45 6.65 20.31
C ALA A 254 20.89 7.67 19.25
N LEU A 255 20.68 7.36 17.97
CA LEU A 255 21.04 8.22 16.84
C LEU A 255 19.92 9.15 16.38
N HIS A 256 18.66 8.71 16.50
CA HIS A 256 17.48 9.37 15.91
C HIS A 256 16.38 9.52 16.96
N HIS A 257 16.46 10.59 17.75
CA HIS A 257 15.45 10.98 18.73
C HIS A 257 15.27 12.50 18.73
N GLN A 258 14.21 12.94 19.41
CA GLN A 258 14.02 14.33 19.79
C GLN A 258 14.22 14.50 21.29
N GLU A 259 14.82 15.62 21.68
CA GLU A 259 15.03 15.99 23.07
C GLU A 259 13.86 16.86 23.55
N HIS A 260 13.24 16.45 24.66
CA HIS A 260 12.27 17.25 25.39
C HIS A 260 12.98 18.37 26.14
N PRO A 261 12.38 19.55 26.34
CA PRO A 261 12.98 20.64 27.12
C PRO A 261 13.39 20.28 28.56
N GLU A 262 12.80 19.24 29.13
CA GLU A 262 13.15 18.70 30.46
C GLU A 262 14.29 17.66 30.42
N GLY A 263 14.92 17.47 29.27
CA GLY A 263 16.08 16.60 29.05
C GLY A 263 15.76 15.17 28.59
N LYS A 264 14.51 14.69 28.73
CA LYS A 264 14.10 13.35 28.28
C LYS A 264 14.20 13.21 26.76
N THR A 265 14.47 12.00 26.25
CA THR A 265 14.52 11.74 24.81
C THR A 265 13.35 10.89 24.34
N VAL A 266 12.79 11.21 23.18
CA VAL A 266 11.68 10.48 22.56
C VAL A 266 12.01 10.13 21.12
N SER A 267 11.81 8.87 20.72
CA SER A 267 11.79 8.49 19.31
C SER A 267 10.53 7.71 18.95
N LEU A 268 10.00 7.96 17.76
CA LEU A 268 8.92 7.21 17.13
C LEU A 268 9.50 6.29 16.05
N GLY A 269 9.41 4.99 16.24
CA GLY A 269 9.95 3.99 15.32
C GLY A 269 8.89 3.01 14.82
N VAL A 270 9.17 2.38 13.68
CA VAL A 270 8.33 1.32 13.12
C VAL A 270 9.16 0.06 12.84
N ILE A 271 8.63 -1.09 13.21
CA ILE A 271 9.14 -2.41 12.83
C ILE A 271 8.12 -3.03 11.88
N ARG A 272 8.51 -3.15 10.61
CA ARG A 272 7.68 -3.76 9.58
C ARG A 272 8.00 -5.24 9.48
N MET A 273 6.98 -6.09 9.61
CA MET A 273 7.08 -7.53 9.39
C MET A 273 6.15 -7.98 8.26
N ALA A 274 6.55 -8.99 7.50
CA ALA A 274 5.86 -9.43 6.29
C ALA A 274 4.53 -10.13 6.60
N ASN A 275 4.42 -10.81 7.75
CA ASN A 275 3.25 -11.60 8.12
C ASN A 275 2.81 -11.36 9.58
N ILE A 276 1.49 -11.44 9.79
CA ILE A 276 0.86 -11.19 11.10
C ILE A 276 1.31 -12.20 12.16
N ASN A 277 1.33 -13.49 11.85
CA ASN A 277 1.67 -14.52 12.84
C ASN A 277 3.11 -14.38 13.39
N PRO A 278 4.16 -14.24 12.54
CA PRO A 278 5.50 -13.87 13.00
C PRO A 278 5.52 -12.55 13.78
N LEU A 279 4.81 -11.52 13.31
CA LEU A 279 4.73 -10.22 13.99
C LEU A 279 4.23 -10.35 15.42
N VAL A 280 3.09 -11.00 15.63
CA VAL A 280 2.50 -11.22 16.96
C VAL A 280 3.46 -12.02 17.84
N ALA A 281 4.09 -13.06 17.28
CA ALA A 281 5.02 -13.90 18.02
C ALA A 281 6.30 -13.16 18.44
N VAL A 282 6.80 -12.23 17.62
CA VAL A 282 7.93 -11.34 17.94
C VAL A 282 7.50 -10.27 18.95
N ALA A 283 6.33 -9.65 18.78
CA ALA A 283 5.79 -8.67 19.71
C ALA A 283 5.67 -9.25 21.13
N GLN A 284 5.16 -10.47 21.27
CA GLN A 284 5.10 -11.17 22.56
C GLN A 284 6.47 -11.41 23.19
N ARG A 285 7.51 -11.66 22.39
CA ARG A 285 8.89 -11.83 22.89
C ARG A 285 9.46 -10.50 23.37
N LEU A 286 9.34 -9.45 22.56
CA LEU A 286 9.78 -8.10 22.90
C LEU A 286 9.11 -7.60 24.18
N LEU A 287 7.80 -7.81 24.35
CA LEU A 287 7.07 -7.44 25.57
C LEU A 287 7.54 -8.16 26.84
N ARG A 288 8.18 -9.32 26.71
CA ARG A 288 8.73 -10.09 27.84
C ARG A 288 10.19 -9.74 28.14
N MET A 289 10.88 -9.08 27.20
CA MET A 289 12.26 -8.65 27.42
C MET A 289 12.28 -7.44 28.36
N PRO A 290 13.17 -7.41 29.36
CA PRO A 290 13.33 -6.23 30.18
C PRO A 290 13.84 -5.07 29.30
N ALA A 291 13.27 -3.89 29.49
CA ALA A 291 13.82 -2.68 28.89
C ALA A 291 15.20 -2.39 29.51
N PRO A 292 16.13 -1.77 28.75
CA PRO A 292 17.41 -1.32 29.31
C PRO A 292 17.22 -0.37 30.49
N GLU A 293 18.28 -0.21 31.27
CA GLU A 293 18.31 0.78 32.35
C GLU A 293 17.96 2.18 31.81
N ASN A 294 17.17 2.91 32.60
CA ASN A 294 16.73 4.28 32.29
C ASN A 294 15.99 4.43 30.93
N THR A 295 15.42 3.34 30.42
CA THR A 295 14.72 3.30 29.14
C THR A 295 13.34 2.69 29.28
N ARG A 296 12.34 3.35 28.69
CA ARG A 296 10.95 2.88 28.61
C ARG A 296 10.56 2.65 27.16
N ILE A 297 9.95 1.51 26.87
CA ILE A 297 9.51 1.15 25.52
C ILE A 297 8.01 0.96 25.51
N HIS A 298 7.35 1.66 24.59
CA HIS A 298 5.91 1.65 24.39
C HIS A 298 5.60 0.99 23.06
N TYR A 299 4.95 -0.16 23.08
CA TYR A 299 4.65 -0.93 21.87
C TYR A 299 3.22 -0.71 21.39
N CYS A 300 3.05 -0.52 20.08
CA CYS A 300 1.75 -0.52 19.40
C CYS A 300 1.75 -1.62 18.32
N VAL A 301 0.85 -2.60 18.41
CA VAL A 301 0.74 -3.70 17.43
C VAL A 301 -0.36 -3.38 16.42
N TYR A 302 0.00 -3.15 15.17
CA TYR A 302 -0.90 -2.65 14.12
C TYR A 302 -0.93 -3.57 12.88
N HIS A 303 -2.03 -4.29 12.67
CA HIS A 303 -2.21 -5.20 11.55
C HIS A 303 -3.69 -5.30 11.13
N SER A 304 -3.97 -5.92 9.98
CA SER A 304 -5.32 -6.01 9.42
C SER A 304 -6.31 -6.89 10.20
N GLN A 305 -5.83 -7.84 11.02
CA GLN A 305 -6.68 -8.77 11.80
C GLN A 305 -7.22 -8.20 13.13
N HIS A 306 -7.33 -6.88 13.27
CA HIS A 306 -8.04 -6.25 14.40
C HIS A 306 -9.51 -6.03 14.05
N PRO A 307 -10.44 -6.07 15.04
CA PRO A 307 -11.81 -5.59 14.82
C PRO A 307 -11.81 -4.18 14.21
N LEU A 308 -12.70 -3.92 13.23
CA LEU A 308 -12.66 -2.69 12.43
C LEU A 308 -12.65 -1.40 13.28
N ALA A 309 -13.48 -1.35 14.33
CA ALA A 309 -13.53 -0.20 15.24
C ALA A 309 -12.22 0.00 16.01
N MET A 310 -11.59 -1.09 16.47
CA MET A 310 -10.28 -1.04 17.14
C MET A 310 -9.19 -0.58 16.16
N ARG A 311 -9.20 -1.14 14.94
CA ARG A 311 -8.26 -0.77 13.89
C ARG A 311 -8.38 0.73 13.55
N SER A 312 -9.60 1.23 13.33
CA SER A 312 -9.87 2.64 13.08
C SER A 312 -9.39 3.54 14.24
N HIS A 313 -9.58 3.10 15.49
CA HIS A 313 -9.06 3.82 16.65
C HIS A 313 -7.52 3.89 16.65
N ILE A 314 -6.84 2.76 16.43
CA ILE A 314 -5.37 2.70 16.34
C ILE A 314 -4.88 3.63 15.24
N GLU A 315 -5.48 3.54 14.05
CA GLU A 315 -5.14 4.36 12.90
C GLU A 315 -5.25 5.85 13.22
N ARG A 316 -6.38 6.30 13.78
CA ARG A 316 -6.56 7.70 14.17
C ARG A 316 -5.49 8.19 15.16
N ARG A 317 -5.16 7.38 16.18
CA ARG A 317 -4.13 7.75 17.16
C ARG A 317 -2.74 7.78 16.55
N LEU A 318 -2.43 6.87 15.63
CA LEU A 318 -1.16 6.86 14.90
C LEU A 318 -1.06 8.06 13.95
N ASP A 319 -2.11 8.37 13.19
CA ASP A 319 -2.16 9.53 12.28
C ASP A 319 -1.89 10.83 13.06
N GLU A 320 -2.58 11.02 14.20
CA GLU A 320 -2.35 12.16 15.10
C GLU A 320 -0.92 12.19 15.66
N THR A 321 -0.36 11.05 16.04
CA THR A 321 0.96 10.97 16.68
C THR A 321 2.12 11.17 15.71
N LEU A 322 1.95 10.71 14.46
CA LEU A 322 2.99 10.66 13.44
C LEU A 322 2.89 11.83 12.43
N THR A 323 1.93 12.72 12.60
CA THR A 323 1.89 14.03 11.93
C THR A 323 2.92 14.96 12.56
N ARG A 324 3.98 15.31 11.82
CA ARG A 324 5.20 15.95 12.35
C ARG A 324 5.65 17.19 11.57
N TYR A 325 4.72 17.90 10.95
CA TYR A 325 4.99 19.21 10.34
C TYR A 325 5.52 20.23 11.35
N CYS A 326 5.11 20.11 12.62
CA CYS A 326 5.60 20.91 13.72
C CYS A 326 6.21 19.99 14.79
N GLU A 327 7.54 20.01 14.94
CA GLU A 327 8.23 19.08 15.85
C GLU A 327 7.85 19.28 17.33
N THR A 328 7.55 20.51 17.73
CA THR A 328 7.16 20.81 19.13
C THR A 328 5.75 20.35 19.47
N ALA A 329 4.89 20.10 18.47
CA ALA A 329 3.56 19.54 18.68
C ALA A 329 3.60 18.12 19.26
N LEU A 330 4.73 17.40 19.06
CA LEU A 330 4.96 16.06 19.60
C LEU A 330 4.67 15.97 21.11
N TRP A 331 5.08 17.01 21.85
CA TRP A 331 5.00 17.06 23.30
C TRP A 331 3.58 17.28 23.83
N GLN A 332 2.64 17.69 22.98
CA GLN A 332 1.24 17.89 23.34
C GLN A 332 0.38 16.65 23.08
N ILE A 333 0.90 15.65 22.35
CA ILE A 333 0.21 14.38 22.12
C ILE A 333 -0.02 13.69 23.46
N SER A 334 -1.25 13.27 23.71
CA SER A 334 -1.69 12.75 25.01
C SER A 334 -0.86 11.55 25.47
N GLU A 335 -0.57 10.60 24.59
CA GLU A 335 0.22 9.40 24.87
C GLU A 335 1.65 9.76 25.29
N ILE A 336 2.27 10.70 24.56
CA ILE A 336 3.66 11.11 24.81
C ILE A 336 3.73 11.93 26.09
N LYS A 337 2.87 12.94 26.23
CA LYS A 337 2.79 13.76 27.44
C LYS A 337 2.55 12.93 28.69
N ASN A 338 1.59 12.01 28.65
CA ASN A 338 1.29 11.14 29.79
C ASN A 338 2.44 10.18 30.09
N ALA A 339 3.12 9.65 29.07
CA ALA A 339 4.28 8.79 29.29
C ALA A 339 5.42 9.55 29.96
N LEU A 340 5.73 10.76 29.49
CA LEU A 340 6.79 11.59 30.06
C LEU A 340 6.49 12.04 31.50
N ALA A 341 5.22 12.27 31.84
CA ALA A 341 4.81 12.67 33.18
C ALA A 341 4.82 11.51 34.19
N ASN A 342 4.39 10.31 33.78
CA ASN A 342 4.14 9.20 34.71
C ASN A 342 5.32 8.25 34.90
N TYR A 343 6.32 8.30 34.01
CA TYR A 343 7.44 7.37 34.01
C TYR A 343 8.77 8.12 34.19
N PRO A 344 9.60 7.74 35.19
CA PRO A 344 10.83 8.47 35.51
C PRO A 344 11.99 8.23 34.53
N GLU A 345 11.92 7.20 33.69
CA GLU A 345 12.96 6.86 32.72
C GLU A 345 13.29 8.04 31.78
N GLN A 346 14.57 8.21 31.43
CA GLN A 346 15.06 9.30 30.58
C GLN A 346 14.71 9.08 29.10
N HIS A 347 14.81 7.84 28.63
CA HIS A 347 14.71 7.49 27.22
C HIS A 347 13.39 6.78 26.94
N HIS A 348 12.59 7.33 26.03
CA HIS A 348 11.29 6.79 25.67
C HIS A 348 11.23 6.40 24.19
N LEU A 349 11.02 5.12 23.91
CA LEU A 349 10.84 4.60 22.56
C LEU A 349 9.37 4.26 22.34
N PHE A 350 8.73 4.91 21.36
CA PHE A 350 7.41 4.50 20.89
C PHE A 350 7.60 3.69 19.61
N VAL A 351 7.23 2.41 19.64
CA VAL A 351 7.54 1.44 18.60
C VAL A 351 6.25 0.83 18.05
N VAL A 352 5.97 1.10 16.78
CA VAL A 352 4.86 0.48 16.05
C VAL A 352 5.36 -0.82 15.41
N LEU A 353 4.82 -1.97 15.80
CA LEU A 353 5.01 -3.22 15.07
C LEU A 353 3.87 -3.38 14.08
N ALA A 354 4.18 -3.30 12.78
CA ALA A 354 3.17 -3.32 11.75
C ALA A 354 3.45 -4.31 10.61
N THR A 355 2.38 -4.76 9.95
CA THR A 355 2.49 -5.40 8.63
C THR A 355 2.43 -4.35 7.51
N SER A 356 2.21 -4.78 6.26
CA SER A 356 2.06 -3.89 5.10
C SER A 356 0.97 -2.82 5.22
N VAL A 357 0.08 -2.92 6.23
CA VAL A 357 -0.92 -1.89 6.52
C VAL A 357 -0.33 -0.53 6.92
N ALA A 358 0.96 -0.47 7.26
CA ALA A 358 1.68 0.78 7.52
C ALA A 358 2.36 1.37 6.27
N GLU A 359 2.41 0.63 5.16
CA GLU A 359 3.10 1.04 3.93
C GLU A 359 2.24 1.92 3.05
N VAL A 360 0.93 1.67 2.98
CA VAL A 360 0.00 2.30 2.02
C VAL A 360 -1.04 3.16 2.73
N GLY A 361 -1.34 4.33 2.16
CA GLY A 361 -2.43 5.20 2.61
C GLY A 361 -2.22 5.88 3.97
N ARG A 362 -0.97 5.99 4.44
CA ARG A 362 -0.64 6.60 5.74
C ARG A 362 0.35 7.74 5.61
N ASP A 363 -0.01 8.88 6.19
CA ASP A 363 0.82 10.08 6.22
C ASP A 363 1.66 10.12 7.50
N HIS A 364 2.52 9.13 7.69
CA HIS A 364 3.31 8.95 8.90
C HIS A 364 4.75 9.44 8.75
N ASP A 365 5.29 10.10 9.78
CA ASP A 365 6.71 10.46 9.89
C ASP A 365 7.37 9.84 11.13
N TYR A 366 8.12 8.75 10.89
CA TYR A 366 8.95 8.07 11.89
C TYR A 366 10.38 8.65 11.93
N ASP A 367 11.00 8.57 13.11
CA ASP A 367 12.43 8.84 13.30
C ASP A 367 13.30 7.79 12.61
N TRP A 368 12.88 6.53 12.70
CA TRP A 368 13.61 5.38 12.19
C TRP A 368 12.68 4.21 11.88
N ALA A 369 13.16 3.24 11.11
CA ALA A 369 12.44 2.00 10.85
C ALA A 369 13.34 0.77 10.84
N ILE A 370 12.75 -0.39 11.09
CA ILE A 370 13.36 -1.71 10.88
C ILE A 370 12.45 -2.54 9.97
N ALA A 371 13.00 -3.10 8.90
CA ALA A 371 12.25 -3.81 7.88
C ALA A 371 12.64 -5.30 7.81
N GLU A 372 11.65 -6.19 7.94
CA GLU A 372 11.72 -7.52 7.36
C GLU A 372 11.52 -7.41 5.84
N PRO A 373 12.48 -7.86 5.00
CA PRO A 373 12.39 -7.66 3.57
C PRO A 373 11.36 -8.59 2.91
N SER A 374 10.54 -8.03 2.01
CA SER A 374 9.62 -8.81 1.17
C SER A 374 9.72 -8.47 -0.32
N SER A 375 9.89 -7.19 -0.65
CA SER A 375 10.06 -6.68 -2.00
C SER A 375 10.74 -5.31 -1.96
N MET A 376 11.30 -4.85 -3.08
CA MET A 376 11.94 -3.54 -3.19
C MET A 376 10.91 -2.40 -3.00
N ARG A 377 9.76 -2.49 -3.67
CA ARG A 377 8.58 -1.65 -3.41
C ARG A 377 8.26 -1.46 -1.92
N SER A 378 8.20 -2.56 -1.15
CA SER A 378 7.88 -2.49 0.28
C SER A 378 8.92 -1.70 1.08
N LEU A 379 10.20 -1.84 0.73
CA LEU A 379 11.29 -1.06 1.33
C LEU A 379 11.20 0.43 0.96
N ILE A 380 10.88 0.74 -0.31
CA ILE A 380 10.71 2.12 -0.80
C ILE A 380 9.53 2.81 -0.10
N GLN A 381 8.38 2.14 -0.03
CA GLN A 381 7.18 2.66 0.64
C GLN A 381 7.43 2.92 2.13
N LEU A 382 8.10 2.00 2.82
CA LEU A 382 8.47 2.19 4.22
C LEU A 382 9.49 3.33 4.40
N ALA A 383 10.50 3.42 3.55
CA ALA A 383 11.47 4.52 3.60
C ALA A 383 10.80 5.90 3.41
N GLY A 384 9.73 5.96 2.60
CA GLY A 384 8.88 7.14 2.44
C GLY A 384 8.12 7.58 3.69
N ARG A 385 8.10 6.75 4.77
CA ARG A 385 7.51 7.07 6.08
C ARG A 385 8.55 7.55 7.10
N ILE A 386 9.84 7.64 6.73
CA ILE A 386 10.92 8.13 7.61
C ILE A 386 11.27 9.55 7.19
N GLN A 387 11.36 10.50 8.14
CA GLN A 387 11.63 11.92 7.84
C GLN A 387 10.65 12.51 6.79
N ARG A 388 9.39 12.05 6.81
CA ARG A 388 8.39 12.36 5.78
C ARG A 388 7.97 13.83 5.80
N HIS A 389 7.76 14.41 6.98
CA HIS A 389 7.34 15.80 7.14
C HIS A 389 8.52 16.71 7.46
N ARG A 390 9.44 16.23 8.32
CA ARG A 390 10.56 17.03 8.83
C ARG A 390 11.67 17.28 7.80
N GLN A 391 11.84 16.38 6.84
CA GLN A 391 12.75 16.53 5.70
C GLN A 391 14.20 16.89 6.10
N LYS A 392 14.67 16.35 7.24
CA LYS A 392 16.03 16.61 7.73
C LYS A 392 17.05 15.66 7.07
N PRO A 393 18.14 16.17 6.48
CA PRO A 393 19.21 15.35 5.93
C PRO A 393 19.79 14.39 6.98
N CYS A 394 20.10 13.18 6.54
CA CYS A 394 20.55 12.11 7.41
C CYS A 394 21.96 11.62 7.03
N THR A 395 22.85 11.59 8.01
CA THR A 395 24.24 11.16 7.84
C THR A 395 24.51 9.75 8.39
N SER A 396 23.67 9.26 9.29
CA SER A 396 23.75 7.92 9.89
C SER A 396 22.58 7.03 9.43
N PRO A 397 22.68 5.69 9.49
CA PRO A 397 21.57 4.82 9.13
C PRO A 397 20.34 5.04 10.02
N ASN A 398 19.19 5.33 9.42
CA ASN A 398 17.89 5.45 10.10
C ASN A 398 16.88 4.40 9.63
N LEU A 399 17.29 3.54 8.69
CA LEU A 399 16.57 2.34 8.30
C LEU A 399 17.47 1.13 8.52
N HIS A 400 17.00 0.12 9.23
CA HIS A 400 17.65 -1.17 9.29
C HIS A 400 16.83 -2.19 8.51
N ILE A 401 17.50 -3.05 7.75
CA ILE A 401 16.85 -4.09 6.95
C ILE A 401 17.42 -5.43 7.40
N LEU A 402 16.58 -6.38 7.79
CA LEU A 402 17.07 -7.72 8.08
C LEU A 402 17.70 -8.31 6.80
N GLN A 403 18.90 -8.90 6.90
CA GLN A 403 19.55 -9.54 5.75
C GLN A 403 18.71 -10.67 5.13
N LYS A 404 17.87 -11.30 5.94
CA LYS A 404 16.97 -12.39 5.55
C LYS A 404 15.61 -12.17 6.20
N ASN A 405 14.54 -12.52 5.49
CA ASN A 405 13.21 -12.56 6.09
C ASN A 405 13.03 -13.79 7.00
N VAL A 406 11.95 -13.83 7.78
CA VAL A 406 11.69 -14.92 8.74
C VAL A 406 11.59 -16.28 8.04
N ARG A 407 11.05 -16.31 6.82
CA ARG A 407 10.91 -17.55 6.03
C ARG A 407 12.26 -18.10 5.59
N ALA A 408 13.15 -17.24 5.08
CA ALA A 408 14.51 -17.58 4.71
C ALA A 408 15.33 -18.07 5.91
N LEU A 409 15.20 -17.41 7.07
CA LEU A 409 15.85 -17.82 8.32
C LEU A 409 15.38 -19.20 8.81
N GLN A 410 14.15 -19.58 8.49
CA GLN A 410 13.58 -20.91 8.76
C GLN A 410 13.95 -21.96 7.70
N GLY A 411 14.68 -21.59 6.65
CA GLY A 411 15.03 -22.49 5.54
C GLY A 411 13.87 -22.79 4.58
N ASN A 412 12.76 -22.03 4.64
CA ASN A 412 11.61 -22.24 3.77
C ASN A 412 11.88 -21.72 2.35
N LYS A 413 11.44 -22.47 1.35
CA LYS A 413 11.47 -22.08 -0.07
C LYS A 413 10.08 -22.26 -0.69
N PRO A 414 9.56 -21.29 -1.47
CA PRO A 414 10.11 -19.95 -1.70
C PRO A 414 10.09 -19.08 -0.42
N ALA A 415 11.10 -18.21 -0.28
CA ALA A 415 11.27 -17.38 0.92
C ALA A 415 10.59 -16.02 0.78
N TYR A 416 10.81 -15.31 -0.34
CA TYR A 416 10.16 -14.02 -0.62
C TYR A 416 8.81 -14.25 -1.30
N TYR A 417 7.90 -14.88 -0.54
CA TYR A 417 6.59 -15.35 -0.98
C TYR A 417 5.54 -15.07 0.09
N ARG A 418 4.40 -14.48 -0.31
CA ARG A 418 3.28 -14.08 0.55
C ARG A 418 3.69 -13.21 1.75
N PRO A 419 4.00 -11.92 1.54
CA PRO A 419 4.12 -11.23 0.25
C PRO A 419 5.49 -11.45 -0.41
N GLY A 420 5.58 -11.16 -1.71
CA GLY A 420 6.81 -11.23 -2.49
C GLY A 420 6.62 -11.97 -3.82
N PHE A 421 7.64 -11.90 -4.68
CA PHE A 421 7.56 -12.30 -6.09
C PHE A 421 8.14 -13.68 -6.39
N GLU A 422 8.76 -14.37 -5.42
CA GLU A 422 9.23 -15.73 -5.68
C GLU A 422 8.05 -16.67 -5.92
N SER A 423 8.11 -17.41 -7.02
CA SER A 423 7.05 -18.33 -7.44
C SER A 423 7.63 -19.50 -8.22
N GLU A 424 7.37 -20.70 -7.74
CA GLU A 424 7.69 -21.94 -8.46
C GLU A 424 6.91 -22.03 -9.79
N LYS A 425 5.65 -21.59 -9.79
CA LYS A 425 4.76 -21.61 -10.96
C LYS A 425 5.31 -20.77 -12.12
N TYR A 426 5.81 -19.57 -11.81
CA TYR A 426 6.35 -18.66 -12.81
C TYR A 426 7.87 -18.79 -12.99
N ARG A 427 8.50 -19.78 -12.34
CA ARG A 427 9.96 -20.00 -12.31
C ARG A 427 10.75 -18.76 -11.90
N LEU A 428 10.19 -17.98 -10.97
CA LEU A 428 10.83 -16.81 -10.38
C LEU A 428 11.42 -17.26 -9.04
N GLN A 429 12.68 -17.69 -9.04
CA GLN A 429 13.38 -18.09 -7.82
C GLN A 429 14.69 -17.31 -7.71
N LEU A 430 14.99 -16.87 -6.50
CA LEU A 430 16.28 -16.25 -6.21
C LEU A 430 17.33 -17.33 -5.99
N ASN A 431 18.53 -17.09 -6.52
CA ASN A 431 19.69 -17.97 -6.30
C ASN A 431 20.16 -17.96 -4.84
N SER A 432 19.94 -16.83 -4.15
CA SER A 432 20.20 -16.67 -2.73
C SER A 432 19.06 -15.90 -2.08
N HIS A 433 18.80 -16.20 -0.80
CA HIS A 433 17.83 -15.47 0.01
C HIS A 433 18.48 -14.44 0.95
N ASP A 434 19.80 -14.26 0.84
CA ASP A 434 20.58 -13.26 1.56
C ASP A 434 20.64 -11.95 0.78
N LEU A 435 20.10 -10.86 1.35
CA LEU A 435 20.15 -9.54 0.72
C LEU A 435 21.58 -9.05 0.46
N ALA A 436 22.55 -9.47 1.26
CA ALA A 436 23.95 -9.09 1.05
C ALA A 436 24.55 -9.74 -0.21
N GLU A 437 23.96 -10.83 -0.71
CA GLU A 437 24.40 -11.53 -1.92
C GLU A 437 23.62 -11.09 -3.16
N ILE A 438 22.36 -10.68 -3.02
CA ILE A 438 21.48 -10.35 -4.16
C ILE A 438 21.33 -8.84 -4.42
N LEU A 439 21.69 -7.98 -3.46
CA LEU A 439 21.64 -6.52 -3.63
C LEU A 439 23.05 -5.92 -3.61
N GLN A 440 23.28 -4.98 -4.51
CA GLN A 440 24.42 -4.08 -4.48
C GLN A 440 24.20 -3.00 -3.40
N PRO A 441 25.26 -2.52 -2.71
CA PRO A 441 25.14 -1.45 -1.71
C PRO A 441 24.36 -0.22 -2.19
N ALA A 442 24.60 0.21 -3.43
CA ALA A 442 23.90 1.33 -4.06
C ALA A 442 22.38 1.15 -4.19
N GLN A 443 21.86 -0.09 -4.12
CA GLN A 443 20.43 -0.37 -4.24
C GLN A 443 19.67 -0.24 -2.91
N TYR A 444 20.35 -0.34 -1.76
CA TYR A 444 19.68 -0.27 -0.45
C TYR A 444 20.21 0.84 0.46
N GLU A 445 21.49 1.25 0.36
CA GLU A 445 22.07 2.25 1.28
C GLU A 445 21.36 3.60 1.20
N THR A 446 20.94 4.01 0.00
CA THR A 446 20.15 5.23 -0.24
C THR A 446 18.86 4.86 -0.97
N ILE A 447 17.79 4.59 -0.22
CA ILE A 447 16.52 4.15 -0.79
C ILE A 447 15.83 5.30 -1.53
N SER A 448 15.57 5.07 -2.81
CA SER A 448 14.80 5.93 -3.70
C SER A 448 14.00 5.04 -4.66
N ALA A 449 13.09 5.62 -5.43
CA ALA A 449 12.33 4.89 -6.46
C ALA A 449 13.17 4.46 -7.68
N ILE A 450 14.44 4.90 -7.79
CA ILE A 450 15.32 4.65 -8.93
C ILE A 450 15.43 3.17 -9.33
N PRO A 451 15.56 2.19 -8.39
CA PRO A 451 15.69 0.77 -8.76
C PRO A 451 14.46 0.19 -9.45
N GLU A 452 13.24 0.70 -9.17
CA GLU A 452 11.99 0.18 -9.77
C GLU A 452 11.77 0.73 -11.19
N TYR A 453 12.35 1.89 -11.50
CA TYR A 453 12.22 2.50 -12.83
C TYR A 453 13.18 1.95 -13.88
N ARG A 454 14.26 1.29 -13.45
CA ARG A 454 15.25 0.73 -14.38
C ARG A 454 14.94 -0.75 -14.58
N ASN A 455 14.81 -1.17 -15.85
CA ASN A 455 14.97 -2.59 -16.17
C ASN A 455 16.42 -2.95 -15.86
N LEU A 456 16.65 -3.62 -14.73
CA LEU A 456 17.96 -4.20 -14.40
C LEU A 456 18.28 -5.36 -15.34
#